data_AF-A0A074JAC6-F1
#
_entry.id   AF-A0A074JAC6-F1
#
_cell.length_a   1.000
_cell.length_b   1.000
_cell.length_c   1.000
_cell.angle_alpha   90.00
_cell.angle_beta   90.00
_cell.angle_gamma   90.00
#
_symmetry.space_group_name_H-M   'P 1'
#
loop_
_entity.id
_entity.type
_entity.pdbx_description
1 polymer ?
#
loop_
_entity_poly.entity_id
_entity_poly.type
_entity_poly.pdbx_seq_one_letter_code
_entity_poly.pdbx_strand_id
1 'polypeptide(L)'
;MSAKAKRLAGLARLAHLQCEAELAALAALTTREREMGARLEALKAQGRDTHAHLATDPQAGLRALAYLRFLAVEEARVSQARQSLQPKIAAQKATTAQAVGRHDVLQKLAKGR
;
A
#
# COMPACT_ATOMS: atom_id res chain seq x y z
N MET A 1 -7.88 1.12 -43.16
CA MET A 1 -7.60 0.18 -42.04
C MET A 1 -8.46 -1.07 -42.16
N SER A 2 -7.85 -2.26 -42.13
CA SER A 2 -8.59 -3.54 -42.14
C SER A 2 -9.39 -3.73 -40.84
N ALA A 3 -10.47 -4.52 -40.89
CA ALA A 3 -11.27 -4.86 -39.69
C ALA A 3 -10.41 -5.48 -38.57
N LYS A 4 -9.40 -6.26 -38.95
CA LYS A 4 -8.40 -6.86 -38.04
C LYS A 4 -7.55 -5.80 -37.32
N ALA A 5 -7.13 -4.75 -38.02
CA ALA A 5 -6.37 -3.65 -37.42
C ALA A 5 -7.23 -2.83 -36.45
N LYS A 6 -8.51 -2.57 -36.78
CA LYS A 6 -9.45 -1.89 -35.88
C LYS A 6 -9.70 -2.69 -34.60
N ARG A 7 -9.89 -4.01 -34.70
CA ARG A 7 -10.07 -4.90 -33.54
C ARG A 7 -8.84 -4.92 -32.64
N LEU A 8 -7.64 -4.97 -33.22
CA LEU A 8 -6.39 -4.94 -32.46
C LEU A 8 -6.17 -3.61 -31.74
N ALA A 9 -6.47 -2.49 -32.40
CA ALA A 9 -6.42 -1.17 -31.78
C ALA A 9 -7.42 -1.03 -30.61
N GLY A 10 -8.62 -1.62 -30.72
CA GLY A 10 -9.59 -1.69 -29.64
C GLY A 10 -9.08 -2.50 -28.44
N LEU A 11 -8.49 -3.67 -28.70
CA LEU A 11 -7.89 -4.50 -27.65
C LEU A 11 -6.70 -3.81 -26.95
N ALA A 12 -5.85 -3.11 -27.70
CA ALA A 12 -4.74 -2.36 -27.14
C ALA A 12 -5.21 -1.24 -26.20
N ARG A 13 -6.29 -0.52 -26.57
CA ARG A 13 -6.92 0.49 -25.71
C ARG A 13 -7.52 -0.12 -24.45
N LEU A 14 -8.23 -1.24 -24.57
CA LEU A 14 -8.79 -1.93 -23.40
C LEU A 14 -7.69 -2.38 -22.44
N ALA A 15 -6.61 -2.96 -22.96
CA ALA A 15 -5.47 -3.39 -22.16
C ALA A 15 -4.74 -2.22 -21.49
N HIS A 16 -4.71 -1.05 -22.14
CA HIS A 16 -4.19 0.17 -21.52
C HIS A 16 -5.03 0.59 -20.31
N LEU A 17 -6.35 0.68 -20.45
CA LEU A 17 -7.25 1.03 -19.34
C LEU A 17 -7.19 0.03 -18.19
N GLN A 18 -7.08 -1.26 -18.50
CA GLN A 18 -6.87 -2.30 -17.48
C GLN A 18 -5.54 -2.10 -16.76
N CYS A 19 -4.46 -1.84 -17.48
CA CYS A 19 -3.15 -1.54 -16.89
C CYS A 19 -3.21 -0.35 -15.92
N GLU A 20 -3.85 0.75 -16.32
CA GLU A 20 -4.02 1.94 -15.48
C GLU A 20 -4.84 1.64 -14.22
N ALA A 21 -5.93 0.87 -14.35
CA ALA A 21 -6.76 0.47 -13.21
C ALA A 21 -5.98 -0.38 -12.19
N GLU A 22 -5.20 -1.35 -12.67
CA GLU A 22 -4.39 -2.20 -11.79
C GLU A 22 -3.26 -1.41 -11.10
N LEU A 23 -2.64 -0.45 -11.81
CA LEU A 23 -1.64 0.46 -11.26
C LEU A 23 -2.24 1.38 -10.18
N ALA A 24 -3.44 1.91 -10.41
CA ALA A 24 -4.14 2.74 -9.44
C ALA A 24 -4.49 1.94 -8.17
N ALA A 25 -4.96 0.70 -8.32
CA ALA A 25 -5.22 -0.20 -7.20
C ALA A 25 -3.94 -0.51 -6.40
N LEU A 26 -2.82 -0.76 -7.09
CA LEU A 26 -1.51 -0.95 -6.44
C LEU A 26 -1.04 0.31 -5.70
N ALA A 27 -1.22 1.50 -6.30
CA ALA A 27 -0.88 2.77 -5.69
C ALA A 27 -1.72 3.03 -4.41
N ALA A 28 -3.00 2.69 -4.41
CA ALA A 28 -3.86 2.81 -3.23
C ALA A 28 -3.40 1.89 -2.09
N LEU A 29 -3.11 0.61 -2.39
CA LEU A 29 -2.63 -0.34 -1.37
C LEU A 29 -1.28 0.05 -0.79
N THR A 30 -0.34 0.51 -1.62
CA THR A 30 0.99 0.95 -1.17
C THR A 30 0.92 2.26 -0.39
N THR A 31 0.03 3.19 -0.76
CA THR A 31 -0.25 4.40 0.03
C THR A 31 -0.77 4.02 1.42
N ARG A 32 -1.72 3.09 1.49
CA ARG A 32 -2.25 2.59 2.76
C ARG A 32 -1.17 1.93 3.63
N GLU A 33 -0.26 1.17 3.03
CA GLU A 33 0.88 0.60 3.75
C GLU A 33 1.79 1.70 4.34
N ARG A 34 2.09 2.75 3.57
CA ARG A 34 2.90 3.89 4.03
C ARG A 34 2.22 4.64 5.17
N GLU A 35 0.92 4.89 5.09
CA GLU A 35 0.14 5.50 6.17
C GLU A 35 0.24 4.70 7.47
N MET A 36 0.10 3.37 7.39
CA MET A 36 0.27 2.50 8.57
C MET A 36 1.71 2.53 9.10
N GLY A 37 2.71 2.57 8.22
CA GLY A 37 4.11 2.76 8.61
C GLY A 37 4.33 4.07 9.37
N ALA A 38 3.81 5.19 8.85
CA ALA A 38 3.89 6.49 9.50
C ALA A 38 3.17 6.49 10.86
N ARG A 39 2.00 5.82 10.95
CA ARG A 39 1.27 5.68 12.22
C ARG A 39 2.07 4.90 13.26
N LEU A 40 2.75 3.81 12.88
CA LEU A 40 3.61 3.05 13.79
C LEU A 40 4.77 3.91 14.32
N GLU A 41 5.43 4.66 13.45
CA GLU A 41 6.53 5.55 13.88
C GLU A 41 6.04 6.67 14.80
N ALA A 42 4.85 7.21 14.57
CA ALA A 42 4.21 8.17 15.47
C ALA A 42 3.90 7.55 16.86
N LEU A 43 3.37 6.34 16.91
CA LEU A 43 3.11 5.63 18.18
C LEU A 43 4.40 5.37 18.96
N LYS A 44 5.47 4.95 18.27
CA LYS A 44 6.79 4.75 18.89
C LYS A 44 7.39 6.06 19.41
N ALA A 45 7.23 7.16 18.67
CA ALA A 45 7.66 8.48 19.13
C ALA A 45 6.91 8.89 20.41
N GLN A 46 5.58 8.75 20.44
CA GLN A 46 4.77 9.00 21.63
C GLN A 46 5.20 8.14 22.82
N GLY A 47 5.57 6.87 22.59
CA GLY A 47 6.11 5.99 23.62
C GLY A 47 7.43 6.50 24.20
N ARG A 48 8.38 6.87 23.33
CA ARG A 48 9.67 7.46 23.75
C ARG A 48 9.48 8.75 24.53
N ASP A 49 8.60 9.64 24.07
CA ASP A 49 8.32 10.92 24.73
C ASP A 49 7.68 10.71 26.11
N THR A 50 6.77 9.73 26.22
CA THR A 50 6.14 9.37 27.50
C THR A 50 7.17 8.81 28.49
N HIS A 51 8.09 7.96 28.02
CA HIS A 51 9.20 7.46 28.85
C HIS A 51 10.13 8.59 29.29
N ALA A 52 10.45 9.54 28.41
CA ALA A 52 11.28 10.70 28.76
C ALA A 52 10.60 11.60 29.80
N HIS A 53 9.28 11.80 29.70
CA HIS A 53 8.51 12.57 30.68
C HIS A 53 8.42 11.87 32.04
N LEU A 54 8.25 10.56 32.06
CA LEU A 54 8.31 9.75 33.29
C LEU A 54 9.65 9.88 34.04
N ALA A 55 10.75 10.01 33.29
CA ALA A 55 12.07 10.18 33.88
C ALA A 55 12.25 11.55 34.57
N THR A 56 11.48 12.56 34.17
CA THR A 56 11.55 13.92 34.73
C THR A 56 10.46 14.22 35.76
N ASP A 57 9.31 13.54 35.69
CA ASP A 57 8.25 13.61 36.70
C ASP A 57 7.72 12.19 37.06
N PRO A 58 8.35 11.53 38.04
CA PRO A 58 7.92 10.21 38.51
C PRO A 58 6.52 10.18 39.13
N GLN A 59 5.99 11.32 39.61
CA GLN A 59 4.66 11.38 40.24
C GLN A 59 3.53 11.14 39.23
N ALA A 60 3.79 11.31 37.93
CA ALA A 60 2.87 10.96 36.84
C ALA A 60 2.80 9.45 36.54
N GLY A 61 3.56 8.62 37.28
CA GLY A 61 3.81 7.18 37.09
C GLY A 61 2.61 6.35 36.60
N LEU A 62 1.53 6.29 37.37
CA LEU A 62 0.39 5.41 37.08
C LEU A 62 -0.33 5.76 35.77
N ARG A 63 -0.47 7.05 35.46
CA ARG A 63 -1.14 7.52 34.23
C ARG A 63 -0.28 7.27 33.01
N ALA A 64 1.02 7.56 33.10
CA ALA A 64 1.94 7.32 32.01
C ALA A 64 2.11 5.81 31.72
N LEU A 65 2.14 4.94 32.73
CA LEU A 65 2.13 3.48 32.53
C LEU A 65 0.85 2.99 31.86
N ALA A 66 -0.31 3.54 32.23
CA ALA A 66 -1.57 3.24 31.55
C ALA A 66 -1.54 3.67 30.08
N TYR A 67 -1.01 4.84 29.78
CA TYR A 67 -0.87 5.34 28.42
C TYR A 67 0.12 4.50 27.59
N LEU A 68 1.26 4.09 28.15
CA LEU A 68 2.22 3.20 27.48
C LEU A 68 1.60 1.85 27.13
N ARG A 69 0.78 1.27 28.02
CA ARG A 69 0.01 0.05 27.72
C ARG A 69 -0.96 0.25 26.57
N PHE A 70 -1.66 1.38 26.54
CA PHE A 70 -2.54 1.75 25.43
C PHE A 70 -1.77 1.86 24.11
N LEU A 71 -0.61 2.55 24.11
CA LEU A 71 0.23 2.68 22.92
C LEU A 71 0.72 1.32 22.40
N ALA A 72 1.08 0.39 23.29
CA ALA A 72 1.49 -0.95 22.91
C ALA A 72 0.36 -1.76 22.24
N VAL A 73 -0.87 -1.64 22.74
CA VAL A 73 -2.06 -2.28 22.12
C VAL A 73 -2.32 -1.71 20.73
N GLU A 74 -2.24 -0.38 20.58
CA GLU A 74 -2.44 0.28 19.28
C GLU A 74 -1.32 -0.06 18.29
N GLU A 75 -0.06 -0.15 18.74
CA GLU A 75 1.06 -0.57 17.91
C GLU A 75 0.85 -2.00 17.38
N ALA A 76 0.46 -2.93 18.26
CA ALA A 76 0.16 -4.30 17.87
C ALA A 76 -0.99 -4.36 16.85
N ARG A 77 -2.05 -3.59 17.06
CA ARG A 77 -3.21 -3.51 16.16
C ARG A 77 -2.83 -2.99 14.78
N VAL A 78 -2.07 -1.90 14.72
CA VAL A 78 -1.63 -1.30 13.44
C VAL A 78 -0.63 -2.23 12.74
N SER A 79 0.26 -2.87 13.48
CA SER A 79 1.22 -3.85 12.95
C SER A 79 0.50 -5.04 12.33
N GLN A 80 -0.49 -5.61 13.01
CA GLN A 80 -1.30 -6.71 12.49
C GLN A 80 -2.09 -6.30 11.24
N ALA A 81 -2.69 -5.11 11.24
CA ALA A 81 -3.38 -4.56 10.08
C ALA A 81 -2.43 -4.42 8.88
N ARG A 82 -1.21 -3.92 9.10
CA ARG A 82 -0.17 -3.80 8.08
C ARG A 82 0.29 -5.17 7.56
N GLN A 83 0.46 -6.16 8.44
CA GLN A 83 0.80 -7.52 8.03
C GLN A 83 -0.29 -8.13 7.14
N SER A 84 -1.57 -7.87 7.45
CA SER A 84 -2.69 -8.34 6.61
C SER A 84 -2.75 -7.70 5.21
N LEU A 85 -2.09 -6.55 5.01
CA LEU A 85 -1.98 -5.87 3.72
C LEU A 85 -0.91 -6.48 2.81
N GLN A 86 0.15 -7.06 3.36
CA GLN A 86 1.26 -7.65 2.59
C GLN A 86 0.81 -8.66 1.53
N PRO A 87 -0.03 -9.68 1.85
CA PRO A 87 -0.49 -10.61 0.83
C PRO A 87 -1.34 -9.93 -0.26
N LYS A 88 -2.12 -8.91 0.09
CA LYS A 88 -2.92 -8.14 -0.87
C LYS A 88 -2.04 -7.34 -1.83
N ILE A 89 -0.99 -6.70 -1.31
CA ILE A 89 -0.01 -5.98 -2.13
C ILE A 89 0.74 -6.94 -3.05
N ALA A 90 1.16 -8.10 -2.54
CA ALA A 90 1.85 -9.12 -3.33
C ALA A 90 0.96 -9.64 -4.47
N ALA A 91 -0.30 -9.97 -4.18
CA ALA A 91 -1.26 -10.38 -5.19
C ALA A 91 -1.50 -9.29 -6.23
N GLN A 92 -1.69 -8.04 -5.79
CA GLN A 92 -1.92 -6.90 -6.69
C GLN A 92 -0.71 -6.64 -7.59
N LYS A 93 0.52 -6.77 -7.08
CA LYS A 93 1.75 -6.65 -7.88
C LYS A 93 1.78 -7.69 -9.01
N ALA A 94 1.38 -8.93 -8.74
CA ALA A 94 1.32 -9.97 -9.74
C ALA A 94 0.28 -9.65 -10.83
N THR A 95 -0.94 -9.22 -10.45
CA THR A 95 -1.99 -8.81 -11.40
C THR A 95 -1.55 -7.63 -12.24
N THR A 96 -0.93 -6.63 -11.61
CA THR A 96 -0.41 -5.43 -12.29
C THR A 96 0.67 -5.79 -13.31
N ALA A 97 1.63 -6.66 -12.94
CA ALA A 97 2.67 -7.12 -13.86
C ALA A 97 2.09 -7.84 -15.09
N GLN A 98 1.06 -8.66 -14.90
CA GLN A 98 0.37 -9.32 -16.00
C GLN A 98 -0.38 -8.33 -16.90
N ALA A 99 -1.02 -7.30 -16.32
CA ALA A 99 -1.73 -6.28 -17.08
C ALA A 99 -0.77 -5.41 -17.92
N VAL A 100 0.37 -5.00 -17.33
CA VAL A 100 1.45 -4.29 -18.02
C VAL A 100 1.99 -5.13 -19.18
N GLY A 101 2.29 -6.42 -18.94
CA GLY A 101 2.78 -7.33 -19.97
C GLY A 101 1.77 -7.53 -21.12
N ARG A 102 0.49 -7.67 -20.80
CA ARG A 102 -0.59 -7.76 -21.81
C ARG A 102 -0.68 -6.49 -22.67
N HIS A 103 -0.62 -5.32 -22.04
CA HIS A 103 -0.62 -4.04 -22.75
C HIS A 103 0.58 -3.91 -23.69
N ASP A 104 1.80 -4.21 -23.21
CA ASP A 104 3.04 -4.14 -24.00
C ASP A 104 3.00 -5.06 -25.23
N VAL A 105 2.56 -6.31 -25.06
CA VAL A 105 2.39 -7.26 -26.18
C VAL A 105 1.39 -6.74 -27.21
N LEU A 106 0.22 -6.27 -26.78
CA LEU A 106 -0.81 -5.76 -27.68
C LEU A 106 -0.36 -4.48 -28.41
N GLN A 107 0.39 -3.61 -27.73
CA GLN A 107 0.96 -2.41 -28.33
C GLN A 107 2.00 -2.75 -29.40
N LYS A 108 2.88 -3.72 -29.15
CA LYS A 108 3.87 -4.21 -30.13
C LYS A 108 3.18 -4.80 -31.36
N LEU A 109 2.18 -5.66 -31.15
CA LEU A 109 1.40 -6.25 -32.25
C LEU A 109 0.65 -5.19 -33.07
N ALA A 110 0.20 -4.11 -32.44
CA ALA A 110 -0.49 -3.01 -33.12
C ALA A 110 0.45 -2.11 -33.92
N LYS A 111 1.74 -2.02 -33.54
CA LYS A 111 2.77 -1.22 -34.24
C LYS A 111 3.52 -2.00 -35.33
N GLY A 112 3.63 -3.33 -35.20
CA GLY A 112 4.32 -4.20 -36.15
C GLY A 112 3.50 -4.56 -37.41
N ARG A 113 2.41 -3.82 -37.70
CA ARG A 113 1.56 -3.96 -38.88
C ARG A 113 1.25 -2.59 -39.47
#